data_AF-A0A914H8D8-F1
#
_entry.id   AF-A0A914H8D8-F1
#
_cell.length_a   1.000
_cell.length_b   1.000
_cell.length_c   1.000
_cell.angle_alpha   90.00
_cell.angle_beta   90.00
_cell.angle_gamma   90.00
#
_symmetry.space_group_name_H-M   'P 1'
#
loop_
_entity.id
_entity.type
_entity.pdbx_description
1 polymer ?
#
loop_
_entity_poly.entity_id
_entity_poly.type
_entity_poly.pdbx_seq_one_letter_code
_entity_poly.pdbx_strand_id
1 'polypeptide(L)'
;MYTETMSHAFAGMRFRDAAELLFTRLGLLLLAIELKDDEKKECNIAINPGPSTVIQSQTQGFFIAQSADEVKRAFYWCKICHADVYDVSLIKKCKCKNLSLFRKGGKAMMKRASTAAGVISAGAQRVNNGFIGRSDPDTLNAGAGQQLINVDTGRVGGGVDLFEQQEMKYDSTGMFHWCPARLLEECILDRNQAAMTVLNGHVVLCLFADKDSPLIGLRNFIMPLRASNFHYHELKHIVIVGDVEYLKHEWKTLHNLPKISILNGNPLSRADLRAVNINLCIMCVVVSARIPNPNEDPTLADKEAILASLNIKAMEFEDTLSGIGVPVHRVVQGIPQQQQQSGTRSGGGRQQQQFWQRPPLGVLIGTNVPMITELVNDSNVQFLDQDDDDDPDTELYLTQPFACGTAFAISVLDSLMSTTYFNDSALTLIRTLVTGGATPELELILAEGAGLRGGYSTPDTLANRDRCRIAQITLSDQPYEGITTGSTYGEMFSIALKKHGQLCIGLYRLHDQASLDSNKRYVITNPPAELRLLISDNVYVLEQFDFGYSKFETFGSETGGGGGGTSVGSDRLFA
;
A
#
# COMPACT_ATOMS: atom_id res chain seq x y z
N MET A 1 3.60 9.57 13.71
CA MET A 1 2.32 9.96 13.06
C MET A 1 1.43 10.62 14.09
N TYR A 2 0.68 11.63 13.70
CA TYR A 2 -0.17 12.41 14.61
C TYR A 2 -1.55 12.64 14.02
N THR A 3 -2.56 12.77 14.87
CA THR A 3 -3.92 13.17 14.49
C THR A 3 -4.24 14.53 15.09
N GLU A 4 -4.88 15.39 14.31
CA GLU A 4 -5.30 16.70 14.78
C GLU A 4 -6.52 17.19 14.00
N THR A 5 -7.35 17.99 14.64
CA THR A 5 -8.52 18.58 13.96
C THR A 5 -8.08 19.71 13.04
N MET A 6 -8.56 19.70 11.79
CA MET A 6 -8.24 20.75 10.84
C MET A 6 -8.97 22.05 11.19
N SER A 7 -8.30 23.20 10.99
CA SER A 7 -8.94 24.51 11.17
C SER A 7 -10.11 24.73 10.20
N HIS A 8 -11.07 25.60 10.57
CA HIS A 8 -12.16 26.01 9.68
C HIS A 8 -11.66 26.70 8.40
N ALA A 9 -10.43 27.19 8.36
CA ALA A 9 -9.86 27.78 7.14
C ALA A 9 -9.67 26.74 6.01
N PHE A 10 -9.63 25.46 6.35
CA PHE A 10 -9.57 24.35 5.39
C PHE A 10 -10.95 23.84 4.98
N ALA A 11 -12.03 24.21 5.69
CA ALA A 11 -13.38 23.77 5.34
C ALA A 11 -13.78 24.30 3.95
N GLY A 12 -14.24 23.41 3.08
CA GLY A 12 -14.57 23.74 1.69
C GLY A 12 -13.38 23.70 0.73
N MET A 13 -12.16 23.48 1.21
CA MET A 13 -10.97 23.31 0.38
C MET A 13 -10.85 21.85 -0.08
N ARG A 14 -10.37 21.62 -1.31
CA ARG A 14 -10.05 20.27 -1.80
C ARG A 14 -8.87 19.72 -1.01
N PHE A 15 -8.84 18.39 -0.82
CA PHE A 15 -7.77 17.73 -0.08
C PHE A 15 -6.37 18.09 -0.61
N ARG A 16 -6.18 18.07 -1.94
CA ARG A 16 -4.88 18.34 -2.59
C ARG A 16 -4.39 19.78 -2.33
N ASP A 17 -5.27 20.77 -2.43
CA ASP A 17 -4.93 22.17 -2.18
C ASP A 17 -4.57 22.40 -0.70
N ALA A 18 -5.27 21.71 0.21
CA ALA A 18 -4.97 21.77 1.63
C ALA A 18 -3.64 21.09 1.96
N ALA A 19 -3.37 19.91 1.40
CA ALA A 19 -2.13 19.18 1.59
C ALA A 19 -0.92 19.94 1.06
N GLU A 20 -1.03 20.62 -0.10
CA GLU A 20 0.01 21.51 -0.60
C GLU A 20 0.28 22.69 0.35
N LEU A 21 -0.76 23.37 0.83
CA LEU A 21 -0.62 24.48 1.77
C LEU A 21 0.03 24.00 3.07
N LEU A 22 -0.42 22.86 3.61
CA LEU A 22 0.13 22.27 4.82
C LEU A 22 1.61 21.92 4.66
N PHE A 23 2.00 21.35 3.52
CA PHE A 23 3.40 21.00 3.29
C PHE A 23 4.27 22.24 3.09
N THR A 24 3.91 23.12 2.16
CA THR A 24 4.74 24.26 1.74
C THR A 24 4.77 25.41 2.74
N ARG A 25 3.67 25.66 3.47
CA ARG A 25 3.56 26.78 4.41
C ARG A 25 3.67 26.36 5.86
N LEU A 26 3.23 25.15 6.20
CA LEU A 26 3.17 24.67 7.58
C LEU A 26 4.23 23.59 7.88
N GLY A 27 4.95 23.09 6.87
CA GLY A 27 5.92 22.00 7.05
C GLY A 27 5.27 20.72 7.60
N LEU A 28 3.99 20.49 7.29
CA LEU A 28 3.23 19.34 7.76
C LEU A 28 2.80 18.48 6.57
N LEU A 29 3.12 17.19 6.61
CA LEU A 29 2.68 16.24 5.60
C LEU A 29 1.33 15.63 6.00
N LEU A 30 0.26 16.02 5.31
CA LEU A 30 -1.08 15.45 5.46
C LEU A 30 -1.21 14.18 4.61
N LEU A 31 -1.47 13.04 5.25
CA LEU A 31 -1.62 11.74 4.58
C LEU A 31 -3.07 11.36 4.26
N ALA A 32 -3.93 11.56 5.25
CA ALA A 32 -5.32 11.07 5.22
C ALA A 32 -6.24 12.03 5.97
N ILE A 33 -7.53 11.91 5.69
CA ILE A 33 -8.60 12.61 6.42
C ILE A 33 -9.68 11.63 6.83
N GLU A 34 -10.36 11.93 7.93
CA GLU A 34 -11.57 11.24 8.34
C GLU A 34 -12.77 11.72 7.50
N LEU A 35 -13.48 10.79 6.87
CA LEU A 35 -14.75 11.02 6.20
C LEU A 35 -15.88 10.49 7.08
N LYS A 36 -16.84 11.36 7.40
CA LYS A 36 -18.03 10.99 8.15
C LYS A 36 -19.10 10.52 7.17
N ASP A 37 -19.56 9.29 7.33
CA ASP A 37 -20.71 8.75 6.63
C ASP A 37 -21.95 8.90 7.52
N ASP A 38 -22.79 9.89 7.21
CA ASP A 38 -24.00 10.18 7.97
C ASP A 38 -25.06 9.06 7.88
N GLU A 39 -25.02 8.23 6.83
CA GLU A 39 -25.99 7.16 6.60
C GLU A 39 -25.65 5.92 7.44
N LYS A 40 -24.38 5.52 7.46
CA LYS A 40 -23.89 4.37 8.24
C LYS A 40 -23.51 4.72 9.68
N LYS A 41 -23.39 6.02 10.00
CA LYS A 41 -22.82 6.53 11.25
C LYS A 41 -21.40 6.00 11.50
N GLU A 42 -20.66 5.78 10.42
CA GLU A 42 -19.29 5.28 10.45
C GLU A 42 -18.32 6.37 10.05
N CYS A 43 -17.13 6.36 10.64
CA CYS A 43 -16.03 7.24 10.26
C CYS A 43 -15.01 6.43 9.48
N ASN A 44 -14.86 6.75 8.20
CA ASN A 44 -13.92 6.08 7.31
C ASN A 44 -12.66 6.92 7.13
N ILE A 45 -11.48 6.29 7.18
CA ILE A 45 -10.22 6.97 6.94
C ILE A 45 -9.92 6.93 5.44
N ALA A 46 -9.91 8.09 4.79
CA ALA A 46 -9.57 8.22 3.37
C ALA A 46 -8.11 8.67 3.21
N ILE A 47 -7.29 7.77 2.68
CA ILE A 47 -5.86 8.00 2.41
C ILE A 47 -5.71 8.57 1.01
N ASN A 48 -5.04 9.72 0.87
CA ASN A 48 -4.90 10.48 -0.39
C ASN A 48 -6.18 10.46 -1.27
N PRO A 49 -7.32 10.99 -0.76
CA PRO A 49 -8.59 10.89 -1.46
C PRO A 49 -8.60 11.59 -2.83
N GLY A 50 -9.58 11.22 -3.66
CA GLY A 50 -9.79 11.76 -5.01
C GLY A 50 -9.91 13.29 -5.09
N PRO A 51 -9.73 13.89 -6.28
CA PRO A 51 -9.69 15.35 -6.47
C PRO A 51 -11.01 16.07 -6.13
N SER A 52 -12.12 15.35 -6.12
CA SER A 52 -13.46 15.85 -5.74
C SER A 52 -13.66 15.94 -4.23
N THR A 53 -12.79 15.33 -3.42
CA THR A 53 -12.98 15.26 -1.97
C THR A 53 -12.66 16.60 -1.33
N VAL A 54 -13.64 17.13 -0.62
CA VAL A 54 -13.58 18.43 0.07
C VAL A 54 -13.51 18.20 1.57
N ILE A 55 -12.68 18.97 2.25
CA ILE A 55 -12.55 18.92 3.70
C ILE A 55 -13.79 19.52 4.34
N GLN A 56 -14.46 18.75 5.18
CA GLN A 56 -15.61 19.19 5.95
C GLN A 56 -15.19 19.93 7.21
N SER A 57 -16.13 20.62 7.85
CA SER A 57 -15.86 21.27 9.14
C SER A 57 -15.60 20.21 10.22
N GLN A 58 -14.62 20.45 11.09
CA GLN A 58 -14.21 19.51 12.15
C GLN A 58 -13.76 18.13 11.63
N THR A 59 -13.11 18.11 10.46
CA THR A 59 -12.45 16.91 9.93
C THR A 59 -11.15 16.65 10.71
N GLN A 60 -10.92 15.40 11.11
CA GLN A 60 -9.63 14.99 11.65
C GLN A 60 -8.66 14.68 10.50
N GLY A 61 -7.46 15.27 10.56
CA GLY A 61 -6.38 15.00 9.62
C GLY A 61 -5.31 14.11 10.26
N PHE A 62 -4.67 13.28 9.42
CA PHE A 62 -3.57 12.39 9.80
C PHE A 62 -2.26 12.91 9.22
N PHE A 63 -1.28 13.17 10.07
CA PHE A 63 -0.06 13.89 9.73
C PHE A 63 1.22 13.10 10.03
N ILE A 64 2.24 13.31 9.21
CA ILE A 64 3.64 13.06 9.57
C ILE A 64 4.30 14.41 9.88
N ALA A 65 4.90 14.51 11.06
CA ALA A 65 5.58 15.69 11.58
C ALA A 65 6.63 15.27 12.62
N GLN A 66 7.48 16.20 13.06
CA GLN A 66 8.52 15.90 14.06
C GLN A 66 7.97 15.84 15.49
N SER A 67 6.88 16.57 15.76
CA SER A 67 6.26 16.58 17.09
C SER A 67 4.76 16.86 17.04
N ALA A 68 4.06 16.55 18.14
CA ALA A 68 2.64 16.88 18.29
C ALA A 68 2.38 18.40 18.31
N ASP A 69 3.34 19.20 18.80
CA ASP A 69 3.20 20.66 18.86
C ASP A 69 3.27 21.31 17.48
N GLU A 70 4.03 20.73 16.55
CA GLU A 70 4.05 21.16 15.15
C GLU A 70 2.68 20.95 14.48
N VAL A 71 2.01 19.84 14.79
CA VAL A 71 0.74 19.46 14.15
C VAL A 71 -0.38 20.40 14.57
N LYS A 72 -0.34 20.94 15.80
CA LYS A 72 -1.30 21.97 16.28
C LYS A 72 -1.36 23.22 15.40
N ARG A 73 -0.32 23.48 14.60
CA ARG A 73 -0.32 24.59 13.62
C ARG A 73 -1.44 24.43 12.58
N ALA A 74 -1.81 23.19 12.23
CA ALA A 74 -2.94 22.90 11.34
C ALA A 74 -4.29 23.34 11.95
N PHE A 75 -4.44 23.22 13.27
CA PHE A 75 -5.64 23.70 13.98
C PHE A 75 -5.65 25.22 14.16
N TYR A 76 -4.49 25.84 14.39
CA TYR A 76 -4.39 27.30 14.59
C TYR A 76 -4.34 28.12 13.29
N TRP A 77 -4.17 27.47 12.14
CA TRP A 77 -4.10 28.15 10.86
C TRP A 77 -5.32 29.04 10.59
N CYS A 78 -5.05 30.25 10.11
CA CYS A 78 -6.08 31.21 9.75
C CYS A 78 -5.55 32.10 8.63
N LYS A 79 -6.23 32.09 7.48
CA LYS A 79 -5.81 32.87 6.31
C LYS A 79 -5.67 34.38 6.59
N ILE A 80 -6.54 34.96 7.41
CA ILE A 80 -6.50 36.40 7.73
C ILE A 80 -5.33 36.71 8.67
N CYS A 81 -5.15 35.86 9.68
CA CYS A 81 -4.20 36.11 10.77
C CYS A 81 -2.76 35.66 10.39
N HIS A 82 -2.58 34.67 9.50
CA HIS A 82 -1.29 33.99 9.26
C HIS A 82 -0.84 33.91 7.78
N ALA A 83 -1.55 34.51 6.80
CA ALA A 83 -1.16 34.40 5.39
C ALA A 83 0.22 35.01 5.07
N ASP A 84 0.63 36.06 5.78
CA ASP A 84 1.90 36.75 5.54
C ASP A 84 3.03 36.29 6.48
N VAL A 85 2.76 35.27 7.30
CA VAL A 85 3.75 34.69 8.21
C VAL A 85 4.55 33.62 7.46
N TYR A 86 5.86 33.84 7.34
CA TYR A 86 6.80 32.91 6.73
C TYR A 86 7.45 31.98 7.76
N ASP A 87 7.69 32.48 8.98
CA ASP A 87 8.20 31.66 10.07
C ASP A 87 7.07 30.83 10.69
N VAL A 88 7.16 29.52 10.47
CA VAL A 88 6.17 28.55 10.88
C VAL A 88 6.04 28.45 12.41
N SER A 89 7.05 28.88 13.17
CA SER A 89 7.03 28.88 14.64
C SER A 89 6.10 29.95 15.25
N LEU A 90 5.78 30.99 14.48
CA LEU A 90 4.92 32.10 14.91
C LEU A 90 3.42 31.78 14.75
N ILE A 91 3.09 30.67 14.11
CA ILE A 91 1.72 30.23 13.86
C ILE A 91 1.14 29.64 15.15
N LYS A 92 0.48 30.52 15.91
CA LYS A 92 -0.11 30.22 17.22
C LYS A 92 -1.60 30.54 17.23
N LYS A 93 -2.26 30.25 18.34
CA LYS A 93 -3.69 30.51 18.53
C LYS A 93 -4.04 31.98 18.25
N CYS A 94 -4.82 32.20 17.20
CA CYS A 94 -5.29 33.52 16.82
C CYS A 94 -6.58 33.93 17.57
N LYS A 95 -6.86 35.24 17.63
CA LYS A 95 -8.11 35.80 18.20
C LYS A 95 -9.25 35.91 17.17
N CYS A 96 -9.00 35.51 15.93
CA CYS A 96 -9.98 35.40 14.86
C CYS A 96 -11.18 34.54 15.36
N LYS A 97 -12.43 34.82 14.93
CA LYS A 97 -13.74 34.32 15.46
C LYS A 97 -13.95 32.79 15.48
N ASN A 98 -12.91 31.96 15.34
CA ASN A 98 -12.92 30.49 15.41
C ASN A 98 -13.62 29.90 16.65
N LEU A 99 -13.89 30.70 17.70
CA LEU A 99 -14.57 30.24 18.91
C LEU A 99 -16.04 30.69 19.07
N SER A 100 -16.55 31.64 18.28
CA SER A 100 -17.87 32.22 18.55
C SER A 100 -19.05 31.29 18.22
N LEU A 101 -18.81 30.27 17.39
CA LEU A 101 -19.78 29.20 17.10
C LEU A 101 -19.76 28.09 18.15
N PHE A 102 -18.66 27.87 18.86
CA PHE A 102 -18.55 26.82 19.90
C PHE A 102 -19.12 27.24 21.27
N ARG A 103 -19.33 28.53 21.54
CA ARG A 103 -19.91 28.99 22.83
C ARG A 103 -21.43 28.91 22.91
N LYS A 104 -22.15 28.54 21.83
CA LYS A 104 -23.62 28.45 21.79
C LYS A 104 -24.20 27.03 21.86
N GLY A 105 -23.41 26.03 22.27
CA GLY A 105 -23.89 24.65 22.50
C GLY A 105 -24.03 24.23 23.97
N GLY A 106 -23.60 25.05 24.93
CA GLY A 106 -23.59 24.63 26.34
C GLY A 106 -23.60 25.82 27.29
N LYS A 107 -24.80 26.33 27.61
CA LYS A 107 -25.19 27.04 28.84
C LYS A 107 -26.58 27.65 28.64
N ALA A 108 -27.60 26.79 28.67
CA ALA A 108 -28.98 27.20 28.89
C ALA A 108 -29.59 26.31 29.99
N MET A 109 -29.03 26.35 31.21
CA MET A 109 -29.78 26.03 32.41
C MET A 109 -29.08 26.60 33.65
N MET A 110 -29.87 27.04 34.62
CA MET A 110 -29.50 27.63 35.91
C MET A 110 -28.97 29.07 35.91
N LYS A 111 -29.87 30.05 36.14
CA LYS A 111 -29.91 30.82 37.40
C LYS A 111 -30.95 31.95 37.34
N ARG A 112 -32.10 31.72 37.98
CA ARG A 112 -32.95 32.69 38.70
C ARG A 112 -33.76 31.86 39.70
N ALA A 113 -34.02 32.21 40.94
CA ALA A 113 -33.48 33.18 41.88
C ALA A 113 -33.94 32.65 43.25
N SER A 114 -33.07 32.66 44.25
CA SER A 114 -33.42 32.28 45.63
C SER A 114 -33.87 33.52 46.39
N THR A 115 -35.14 33.57 46.80
CA THR A 115 -35.64 34.40 47.90
C THR A 115 -36.70 33.62 48.68
N ALA A 116 -36.80 33.97 49.96
CA ALA A 116 -37.10 33.09 51.08
C ALA A 116 -38.59 32.95 51.46
N ALA A 117 -38.79 32.06 52.43
CA ALA A 117 -39.84 32.00 53.47
C ALA A 117 -41.13 31.21 53.18
N GLY A 118 -41.51 30.32 54.13
CA GLY A 118 -42.90 29.83 54.25
C GLY A 118 -43.12 28.38 54.72
N VAL A 119 -42.86 28.10 55.99
CA VAL A 119 -43.57 27.25 56.99
C VAL A 119 -44.70 26.24 56.58
N ILE A 120 -44.76 25.12 57.32
CA ILE A 120 -45.90 24.24 57.76
C ILE A 120 -46.08 22.84 57.10
N SER A 121 -45.68 21.80 57.87
CA SER A 121 -46.38 20.59 58.37
C SER A 121 -47.36 19.71 57.54
N ALA A 122 -47.15 18.39 57.75
CA ALA A 122 -48.12 17.29 57.99
C ALA A 122 -48.95 16.68 56.84
N GLY A 123 -49.03 15.34 56.86
CA GLY A 123 -50.18 14.60 56.33
C GLY A 123 -49.86 13.25 55.68
N ALA A 124 -49.99 12.17 56.45
CA ALA A 124 -49.91 10.79 56.00
C ALA A 124 -51.09 10.38 55.10
N GLN A 125 -50.89 9.40 54.21
CA GLN A 125 -51.83 8.27 54.09
C GLN A 125 -51.23 7.05 53.39
N ARG A 126 -51.38 5.90 54.06
CA ARG A 126 -51.13 4.52 53.64
C ARG A 126 -52.35 3.95 52.90
N VAL A 127 -52.11 3.01 51.96
CA VAL A 127 -52.79 1.69 51.79
C VAL A 127 -51.99 0.89 50.72
N ASN A 128 -51.30 -0.25 51.01
CA ASN A 128 -51.74 -1.67 51.08
C ASN A 128 -52.70 -2.10 49.96
N ASN A 129 -52.61 -3.25 49.26
CA ASN A 129 -51.99 -4.58 49.45
C ASN A 129 -51.94 -5.27 48.04
N GLY A 130 -50.95 -6.11 47.69
CA GLY A 130 -50.97 -7.59 47.82
C GLY A 130 -50.79 -8.23 46.42
N PHE A 131 -49.69 -8.89 46.05
CA PHE A 131 -49.18 -10.26 46.31
C PHE A 131 -49.88 -11.42 45.56
N ILE A 132 -49.04 -12.40 45.15
CA ILE A 132 -49.25 -13.72 44.49
C ILE A 132 -49.34 -13.65 42.95
N GLY A 133 -48.59 -14.39 42.12
CA GLY A 133 -47.63 -15.49 42.31
C GLY A 133 -47.83 -16.59 41.25
N ARG A 134 -46.80 -16.80 40.40
CA ARG A 134 -46.36 -18.02 39.66
C ARG A 134 -47.38 -18.93 38.94
N SER A 135 -47.08 -19.29 37.69
CA SER A 135 -46.68 -20.67 37.27
C SER A 135 -46.51 -20.81 35.75
N ASP A 136 -45.37 -21.37 35.32
CA ASP A 136 -45.24 -22.14 34.05
C ASP A 136 -45.95 -23.50 34.20
N PRO A 137 -46.31 -24.18 33.09
CA PRO A 137 -45.47 -25.32 32.68
C PRO A 137 -45.39 -25.58 31.16
N ASP A 138 -44.36 -26.36 30.80
CA ASP A 138 -44.07 -26.96 29.49
C ASP A 138 -45.22 -27.81 28.90
N THR A 139 -45.36 -27.82 27.56
CA THR A 139 -45.59 -29.06 26.81
C THR A 139 -45.24 -28.94 25.31
N LEU A 140 -44.62 -30.01 24.82
CA LEU A 140 -44.13 -30.29 23.47
C LEU A 140 -45.22 -30.27 22.37
N ASN A 141 -44.90 -29.79 21.17
CA ASN A 141 -45.13 -30.59 19.95
C ASN A 141 -44.34 -30.12 18.71
N ALA A 142 -43.95 -31.10 17.91
CA ALA A 142 -43.21 -31.00 16.66
C ALA A 142 -44.07 -30.52 15.48
N GLY A 143 -43.44 -29.89 14.48
CA GLY A 143 -44.10 -29.53 13.23
C GLY A 143 -43.17 -28.80 12.27
N ALA A 144 -42.53 -29.56 11.37
CA ALA A 144 -41.72 -29.07 10.27
C ALA A 144 -42.52 -28.18 9.32
N GLY A 145 -41.97 -27.01 8.97
CA GLY A 145 -42.48 -26.13 7.92
C GLY A 145 -41.58 -26.16 6.69
N GLN A 146 -41.75 -27.16 5.82
CA GLN A 146 -41.28 -27.12 4.43
C GLN A 146 -42.18 -26.16 3.64
N GLN A 147 -41.64 -25.06 3.12
CA GLN A 147 -42.26 -24.35 2.01
C GLN A 147 -41.72 -24.94 0.70
N LEU A 148 -42.59 -25.72 0.06
CA LEU A 148 -42.41 -26.33 -1.25
C LEU A 148 -42.37 -25.24 -2.33
N ILE A 149 -41.32 -25.25 -3.14
CA ILE A 149 -41.22 -24.50 -4.40
C ILE A 149 -41.97 -25.29 -5.47
N ASN A 150 -43.02 -24.71 -6.03
CA ASN A 150 -43.74 -25.28 -7.17
C ASN A 150 -42.83 -25.32 -8.40
N VAL A 151 -42.61 -26.52 -8.92
CA VAL A 151 -42.01 -26.78 -10.23
C VAL A 151 -43.12 -26.71 -11.27
N ASP A 152 -43.13 -25.66 -12.09
CA ASP A 152 -44.01 -25.58 -13.25
C ASP A 152 -43.16 -25.75 -14.53
N THR A 153 -43.33 -26.91 -15.16
CA THR A 153 -42.67 -27.27 -16.42
C THR A 153 -43.47 -26.72 -17.59
N GLY A 154 -42.96 -25.68 -18.26
CA GLY A 154 -43.50 -25.16 -19.50
C GLY A 154 -42.41 -24.68 -20.44
N ARG A 155 -42.09 -25.49 -21.45
CA ARG A 155 -41.21 -25.14 -22.58
C ARG A 155 -41.88 -24.11 -23.49
N VAL A 156 -41.25 -22.95 -23.68
CA VAL A 156 -41.27 -22.15 -24.92
C VAL A 156 -39.87 -21.60 -25.12
N GLY A 157 -39.31 -21.85 -26.31
CA GLY A 157 -37.91 -21.66 -26.63
C GLY A 157 -37.48 -20.24 -27.01
N GLY A 158 -36.17 -20.10 -27.20
CA GLY A 158 -35.53 -18.99 -27.90
C GLY A 158 -35.09 -17.84 -27.02
N GLY A 159 -33.93 -17.96 -26.37
CA GLY A 159 -33.33 -16.88 -25.58
C GLY A 159 -32.15 -17.33 -24.73
N VAL A 160 -31.25 -18.14 -25.29
CA VAL A 160 -29.87 -18.26 -24.79
C VAL A 160 -29.05 -17.19 -25.51
N ASP A 161 -28.11 -16.58 -24.80
CA ASP A 161 -27.10 -15.59 -25.25
C ASP A 161 -27.38 -14.13 -24.89
N LEU A 162 -27.43 -13.78 -23.60
CA LEU A 162 -27.16 -12.41 -23.10
C LEU A 162 -26.85 -12.30 -21.59
N PHE A 163 -26.89 -13.40 -20.82
CA PHE A 163 -26.12 -13.50 -19.59
C PHE A 163 -24.75 -14.07 -19.96
N GLU A 164 -23.84 -13.20 -20.43
CA GLU A 164 -22.43 -13.51 -20.30
C GLU A 164 -22.20 -13.96 -18.86
N GLN A 165 -21.65 -15.17 -18.68
CA GLN A 165 -21.21 -15.68 -17.41
C GLN A 165 -20.27 -14.63 -16.80
N GLN A 166 -20.80 -13.75 -15.94
CA GLN A 166 -19.97 -12.81 -15.21
C GLN A 166 -19.07 -13.64 -14.29
N GLU A 167 -17.85 -13.88 -14.76
CA GLU A 167 -16.83 -14.54 -13.97
C GLU A 167 -16.60 -13.72 -12.69
N MET A 168 -16.62 -14.41 -11.56
CA MET A 168 -16.29 -13.83 -10.27
C MET A 168 -14.78 -13.58 -10.25
N LYS A 169 -14.39 -12.31 -10.37
CA LYS A 169 -12.98 -11.87 -10.43
C LYS A 169 -12.47 -11.33 -9.09
N TYR A 170 -13.40 -10.95 -8.21
CA TYR A 170 -13.13 -10.32 -6.93
C TYR A 170 -13.83 -11.07 -5.81
N ASP A 171 -13.39 -10.82 -4.59
CA ASP A 171 -14.08 -11.32 -3.41
C ASP A 171 -15.44 -10.63 -3.21
N SER A 172 -16.24 -11.10 -2.27
CA SER A 172 -17.58 -10.57 -1.98
C SER A 172 -17.58 -9.08 -1.61
N THR A 173 -16.48 -8.55 -1.07
CA THR A 173 -16.36 -7.13 -0.69
C THR A 173 -15.81 -6.25 -1.82
N GLY A 174 -15.22 -6.84 -2.86
CA GLY A 174 -14.55 -6.12 -3.95
C GLY A 174 -13.16 -5.58 -3.60
N MET A 175 -12.57 -5.99 -2.48
CA MET A 175 -11.29 -5.49 -1.96
C MET A 175 -10.07 -6.25 -2.47
N PHE A 176 -10.24 -7.51 -2.88
CA PHE A 176 -9.16 -8.39 -3.32
C PHE A 176 -9.53 -9.18 -4.58
N HIS A 177 -8.52 -9.53 -5.37
CA HIS A 177 -8.69 -10.46 -6.48
C HIS A 177 -8.95 -11.86 -5.96
N TRP A 178 -9.89 -12.53 -6.61
CA TRP A 178 -10.34 -13.86 -6.23
C TRP A 178 -10.27 -14.80 -7.42
N CYS A 179 -9.97 -16.07 -7.16
CA CYS A 179 -10.11 -17.15 -8.12
C CYS A 179 -10.84 -18.35 -7.49
N PRO A 180 -11.42 -19.24 -8.32
CA PRO A 180 -11.90 -20.54 -7.87
C PRO A 180 -10.82 -21.29 -7.09
N ALA A 181 -11.24 -22.14 -6.15
CA ALA A 181 -10.32 -22.90 -5.31
C ALA A 181 -9.44 -23.82 -6.18
N ARG A 182 -8.13 -23.57 -6.16
CA ARG A 182 -7.14 -24.37 -6.87
C ARG A 182 -6.61 -25.50 -6.01
N LEU A 183 -6.33 -26.65 -6.63
CA LEU A 183 -5.67 -27.75 -5.93
C LEU A 183 -4.20 -27.39 -5.71
N LEU A 184 -3.63 -27.86 -4.60
CA LEU A 184 -2.22 -27.60 -4.27
C LEU A 184 -1.30 -28.17 -5.37
N GLU A 185 -1.61 -29.37 -5.85
CA GLU A 185 -0.84 -30.09 -6.87
C GLU A 185 -0.72 -29.32 -8.18
N GLU A 186 -1.74 -28.55 -8.58
CA GLU A 186 -1.72 -27.72 -9.78
C GLU A 186 -0.78 -26.52 -9.68
N CYS A 187 -0.44 -26.13 -8.45
CA CYS A 187 0.42 -24.99 -8.17
C CYS A 187 1.87 -25.40 -7.90
N ILE A 188 2.15 -26.70 -7.71
CA ILE A 188 3.49 -27.22 -7.50
C ILE A 188 4.21 -27.29 -8.85
N LEU A 189 5.42 -26.73 -8.88
CA LEU A 189 6.33 -26.78 -10.01
C LEU A 189 7.54 -27.63 -9.63
N ASP A 190 7.94 -28.50 -10.55
CA ASP A 190 9.26 -29.12 -10.50
C ASP A 190 10.34 -28.11 -10.91
N ARG A 191 11.59 -28.36 -10.51
CA ARG A 191 12.73 -27.50 -10.87
C ARG A 191 12.83 -27.22 -12.38
N ASN A 192 12.60 -28.24 -13.22
CA ASN A 192 12.64 -28.08 -14.67
C ASN A 192 11.46 -27.26 -15.19
N GLN A 193 10.26 -27.44 -14.62
CA GLN A 193 9.08 -26.65 -14.99
C GLN A 193 9.24 -25.18 -14.59
N ALA A 194 9.80 -24.92 -13.40
CA ALA A 194 10.15 -23.58 -12.94
C ALA A 194 11.14 -22.92 -13.90
N ALA A 195 12.21 -23.63 -14.30
CA ALA A 195 13.21 -23.10 -15.23
C ALA A 195 12.67 -22.84 -16.65
N MET A 196 11.68 -23.62 -17.10
CA MET A 196 11.00 -23.38 -18.38
C MET A 196 9.97 -22.24 -18.30
N THR A 197 9.51 -21.89 -17.10
CA THR A 197 8.55 -20.81 -16.90
C THR A 197 9.28 -19.47 -16.93
N VAL A 198 8.85 -18.58 -17.82
CA VAL A 198 9.43 -17.23 -17.92
C VAL A 198 8.94 -16.39 -16.75
N LEU A 199 9.68 -16.42 -15.65
CA LEU A 199 9.42 -15.64 -14.44
C LEU A 199 10.26 -14.35 -14.47
N ASN A 200 9.60 -13.20 -14.61
CA ASN A 200 10.22 -11.88 -14.58
C ASN A 200 9.35 -10.91 -13.78
N GLY A 201 9.95 -10.08 -12.93
CA GLY A 201 9.24 -9.13 -12.10
C GLY A 201 8.28 -9.80 -11.13
N HIS A 202 8.69 -10.93 -10.55
CA HIS A 202 7.92 -11.75 -9.63
C HIS A 202 8.49 -11.67 -8.22
N VAL A 203 7.75 -12.12 -7.21
CA VAL A 203 8.21 -12.19 -5.81
C VAL A 203 8.61 -13.63 -5.51
N VAL A 204 9.80 -13.81 -4.93
CA VAL A 204 10.27 -15.11 -4.44
C VAL A 204 10.12 -15.13 -2.92
N LEU A 205 9.33 -16.05 -2.38
CA LEU A 205 9.20 -16.25 -0.95
C LEU A 205 10.00 -17.48 -0.53
N CYS A 206 11.15 -17.25 0.10
CA CYS A 206 12.02 -18.26 0.70
C CYS A 206 11.48 -18.60 2.09
N LEU A 207 10.88 -19.79 2.22
CA LEU A 207 10.21 -20.22 3.43
C LEU A 207 10.99 -21.34 4.14
N PHE A 208 11.45 -21.06 5.35
CA PHE A 208 12.05 -22.05 6.24
C PHE A 208 10.99 -22.58 7.22
N ALA A 209 10.40 -23.72 6.89
CA ALA A 209 9.40 -24.35 7.72
C ALA A 209 9.46 -25.87 7.57
N ASP A 210 9.21 -26.58 8.66
CA ASP A 210 9.01 -28.03 8.66
C ASP A 210 7.52 -28.34 8.83
N LYS A 211 7.11 -29.57 8.54
CA LYS A 211 5.74 -30.05 8.74
C LYS A 211 5.14 -29.71 10.12
N ASP A 212 5.94 -29.80 11.18
CA ASP A 212 5.49 -29.57 12.56
C ASP A 212 5.68 -28.11 13.02
N SER A 213 6.14 -27.22 12.14
CA SER A 213 6.30 -25.79 12.45
C SER A 213 4.94 -25.09 12.59
N PRO A 214 4.85 -24.05 13.43
CA PRO A 214 3.64 -23.24 13.57
C PRO A 214 3.29 -22.52 12.27
N LEU A 215 2.00 -22.25 12.08
CA LEU A 215 1.51 -21.49 10.92
C LEU A 215 1.90 -20.02 11.08
N ILE A 216 2.59 -19.47 10.08
CA ILE A 216 2.89 -18.04 9.99
C ILE A 216 1.63 -17.29 9.57
N GLY A 217 0.83 -17.91 8.70
CA GLY A 217 -0.32 -17.27 8.07
C GLY A 217 0.08 -16.44 6.86
N LEU A 218 0.65 -17.10 5.85
CA LEU A 218 1.09 -16.52 4.57
C LEU A 218 -0.02 -15.74 3.85
N ARG A 219 -1.30 -16.01 4.18
CA ARG A 219 -2.44 -15.19 3.73
C ARG A 219 -2.21 -13.70 4.03
N ASN A 220 -1.69 -13.35 5.20
CA ASN A 220 -1.48 -11.95 5.59
C ASN A 220 -0.38 -11.26 4.75
N PHE A 221 0.55 -12.04 4.19
CA PHE A 221 1.57 -11.56 3.26
C PHE A 221 1.05 -11.47 1.82
N ILE A 222 0.33 -12.50 1.35
CA ILE A 222 -0.10 -12.59 -0.05
C ILE A 222 -1.34 -11.71 -0.34
N MET A 223 -2.26 -11.59 0.62
CA MET A 223 -3.52 -10.88 0.43
C MET A 223 -3.33 -9.39 0.05
N PRO A 224 -2.44 -8.60 0.69
CA PRO A 224 -2.17 -7.23 0.27
C PRO A 224 -1.60 -7.12 -1.15
N LEU A 225 -0.79 -8.11 -1.58
CA LEU A 225 -0.25 -8.20 -2.94
C LEU A 225 -1.29 -8.63 -3.98
N ARG A 226 -2.54 -8.86 -3.55
CA ARG A 226 -3.69 -9.20 -4.40
C ARG A 226 -4.84 -8.20 -4.25
N ALA A 227 -4.58 -7.04 -3.64
CA ALA A 227 -5.57 -5.97 -3.52
C ALA A 227 -6.15 -5.55 -4.88
N SER A 228 -7.42 -5.17 -4.90
CA SER A 228 -8.19 -4.85 -6.10
C SER A 228 -7.87 -3.48 -6.73
N ASN A 229 -7.05 -2.68 -6.05
CA ASN A 229 -6.44 -1.43 -6.53
C ASN A 229 -5.22 -1.67 -7.45
N PHE A 230 -4.91 -2.93 -7.77
CA PHE A 230 -4.04 -3.29 -8.89
C PHE A 230 -4.87 -3.85 -10.03
N HIS A 231 -4.40 -3.71 -11.26
CA HIS A 231 -4.96 -4.47 -12.37
C HIS A 231 -4.44 -5.91 -12.36
N TYR A 232 -5.22 -6.85 -12.89
CA TYR A 232 -4.83 -8.26 -12.90
C TYR A 232 -3.47 -8.50 -13.59
N HIS A 233 -3.14 -7.74 -14.64
CA HIS A 233 -1.85 -7.84 -15.32
C HIS A 233 -0.68 -7.27 -14.50
N GLU A 234 -0.92 -6.29 -13.62
CA GLU A 234 0.08 -5.70 -12.72
C GLU A 234 0.43 -6.61 -11.53
N LEU A 235 -0.48 -7.53 -11.17
CA LEU A 235 -0.26 -8.46 -10.06
C LEU A 235 1.03 -9.27 -10.27
N LYS A 236 1.91 -9.17 -9.28
CA LYS A 236 3.19 -9.89 -9.24
C LYS A 236 2.94 -11.36 -8.93
N HIS A 237 3.49 -12.23 -9.77
CA HIS A 237 3.47 -13.67 -9.51
C HIS A 237 4.28 -13.97 -8.25
N ILE A 238 3.80 -14.84 -7.39
CA ILE A 238 4.51 -15.23 -6.15
C ILE A 238 4.94 -16.68 -6.30
N VAL A 239 6.24 -16.93 -6.15
CA VAL A 239 6.82 -18.26 -6.14
C VAL A 239 7.31 -18.56 -4.74
N ILE A 240 6.67 -19.53 -4.08
CA ILE A 240 7.05 -19.98 -2.73
C ILE A 240 8.06 -21.11 -2.89
N VAL A 241 9.24 -20.97 -2.29
CA VAL A 241 10.29 -22.00 -2.24
C VAL A 241 10.34 -22.52 -0.80
N GLY A 242 9.96 -23.78 -0.59
CA GLY A 242 9.93 -24.39 0.75
C GLY A 242 9.33 -25.79 0.76
N ASP A 243 9.09 -26.32 1.96
CA ASP A 243 8.49 -27.64 2.15
C ASP A 243 6.99 -27.64 1.80
N VAL A 244 6.61 -28.52 0.88
CA VAL A 244 5.22 -28.72 0.46
C VAL A 244 4.37 -29.27 1.61
N GLU A 245 4.93 -30.08 2.51
CA GLU A 245 4.16 -30.63 3.64
C GLU A 245 3.68 -29.54 4.59
N TYR A 246 4.52 -28.53 4.86
CA TYR A 246 4.09 -27.34 5.60
C TYR A 246 3.00 -26.57 4.84
N LEU A 247 3.21 -26.33 3.53
CA LEU A 247 2.27 -25.57 2.70
C LEU A 247 0.90 -26.23 2.56
N LYS A 248 0.79 -27.57 2.68
CA LYS A 248 -0.51 -28.26 2.74
C LYS A 248 -1.40 -27.74 3.88
N HIS A 249 -0.81 -27.37 5.01
CA HIS A 249 -1.54 -26.85 6.15
C HIS A 249 -2.03 -25.40 5.91
N GLU A 250 -1.25 -24.59 5.22
CA GLU A 250 -1.59 -23.20 4.90
C GLU A 250 -2.46 -23.01 3.66
N TRP A 251 -2.44 -23.97 2.71
CA TRP A 251 -3.09 -23.86 1.40
C TRP A 251 -4.58 -23.56 1.46
N LYS A 252 -5.26 -24.03 2.51
CA LYS A 252 -6.68 -23.72 2.81
C LYS A 252 -6.97 -22.21 2.86
N THR A 253 -5.97 -21.40 3.19
CA THR A 253 -6.11 -19.94 3.27
C THR A 253 -5.67 -19.22 2.00
N LEU A 254 -5.03 -19.92 1.06
CA LEU A 254 -4.38 -19.36 -0.14
C LEU A 254 -5.05 -19.77 -1.46
N HIS A 255 -5.80 -20.87 -1.50
CA HIS A 255 -6.30 -21.46 -2.75
C HIS A 255 -7.23 -20.57 -3.58
N ASN A 256 -7.79 -19.51 -2.99
CA ASN A 256 -8.62 -18.52 -3.69
C ASN A 256 -7.85 -17.30 -4.20
N LEU A 257 -6.53 -17.24 -4.03
CA LEU A 257 -5.70 -16.13 -4.47
C LEU A 257 -4.99 -16.51 -5.79
N PRO A 258 -5.01 -15.64 -6.81
CA PRO A 258 -4.44 -15.94 -8.12
C PRO A 258 -2.91 -15.80 -8.14
N LYS A 259 -2.26 -16.31 -9.20
CA LYS A 259 -0.81 -16.14 -9.49
C LYS A 259 0.12 -16.59 -8.34
N ILE A 260 -0.13 -17.77 -7.79
CA ILE A 260 0.74 -18.41 -6.79
C ILE A 260 1.25 -19.71 -7.40
N SER A 261 2.56 -19.93 -7.31
CA SER A 261 3.24 -21.18 -7.61
C SER A 261 4.14 -21.59 -6.44
N ILE A 262 4.39 -22.88 -6.31
CA ILE A 262 5.17 -23.47 -5.23
C ILE A 262 6.27 -24.31 -5.87
N LEU A 263 7.52 -24.07 -5.49
CA LEU A 263 8.64 -24.96 -5.81
C LEU A 263 8.93 -25.79 -4.57
N ASN A 264 8.78 -27.11 -4.70
CA ASN A 264 9.20 -28.04 -3.66
C ASN A 264 10.74 -28.10 -3.62
N GLY A 265 11.35 -27.33 -2.73
CA GLY A 265 12.79 -27.14 -2.71
C GLY A 265 13.26 -26.47 -1.43
N ASN A 266 14.58 -26.35 -1.31
CA ASN A 266 15.20 -25.71 -0.16
C ASN A 266 15.74 -24.32 -0.57
N PRO A 267 15.37 -23.22 0.12
CA PRO A 267 15.91 -21.90 -0.20
C PRO A 267 17.45 -21.79 -0.11
N LEU A 268 18.14 -22.69 0.59
CA LEU A 268 19.61 -22.75 0.61
C LEU A 268 20.21 -23.39 -0.66
N SER A 269 19.40 -24.08 -1.45
CA SER A 269 19.82 -24.72 -2.70
C SER A 269 19.90 -23.69 -3.82
N ARG A 270 21.13 -23.34 -4.23
CA ARG A 270 21.38 -22.44 -5.38
C ARG A 270 20.72 -22.92 -6.66
N ALA A 271 20.55 -24.23 -6.84
CA ALA A 271 19.90 -24.80 -8.01
C ALA A 271 18.39 -24.43 -8.07
N ASP A 272 17.72 -24.43 -6.91
CA ASP A 272 16.31 -24.06 -6.81
C ASP A 272 16.13 -22.55 -6.99
N LEU A 273 17.00 -21.74 -6.39
CA LEU A 273 17.02 -20.29 -6.57
C LEU A 273 17.31 -19.86 -8.02
N ARG A 274 18.19 -20.58 -8.72
CA ARG A 274 18.41 -20.36 -10.16
C ARG A 274 17.21 -20.77 -10.99
N ALA A 275 16.54 -21.88 -10.66
CA ALA A 275 15.38 -22.36 -11.39
C ALA A 275 14.19 -21.38 -11.33
N VAL A 276 14.05 -20.62 -10.25
CA VAL A 276 13.02 -19.56 -10.14
C VAL A 276 13.45 -18.23 -10.74
N ASN A 277 14.66 -18.13 -11.32
CA ASN A 277 15.22 -16.88 -11.84
C ASN A 277 15.25 -15.76 -10.78
N ILE A 278 15.83 -16.02 -9.61
CA ILE A 278 15.90 -15.04 -8.51
C ILE A 278 16.54 -13.70 -8.92
N ASN A 279 17.43 -13.69 -9.91
CA ASN A 279 18.04 -12.48 -10.47
C ASN A 279 17.06 -11.55 -11.22
N LEU A 280 15.88 -12.06 -11.58
CA LEU A 280 14.79 -11.33 -12.24
C LEU A 280 13.60 -11.06 -11.29
N CYS A 281 13.75 -11.38 -10.00
CA CYS A 281 12.71 -11.11 -9.02
C CYS A 281 12.67 -9.60 -8.67
N ILE A 282 11.49 -9.11 -8.31
CA ILE A 282 11.31 -7.73 -7.82
C ILE A 282 11.65 -7.62 -6.33
N MET A 283 11.47 -8.72 -5.60
CA MET A 283 11.78 -8.85 -4.19
C MET A 283 11.90 -10.33 -3.82
N CYS A 284 12.95 -10.68 -3.09
CA CYS A 284 13.08 -11.94 -2.39
C CYS A 284 12.75 -11.75 -0.91
N VAL A 285 11.78 -12.49 -0.40
CA VAL A 285 11.34 -12.40 1.00
C VAL A 285 11.80 -13.66 1.71
N VAL A 286 12.58 -13.52 2.78
CA VAL A 286 13.10 -14.64 3.58
C VAL A 286 12.39 -14.67 4.92
N VAL A 287 11.68 -15.76 5.19
CA VAL A 287 10.84 -15.96 6.37
C VAL A 287 11.13 -17.32 7.00
N SER A 288 11.15 -17.37 8.33
CA SER A 288 11.32 -18.60 9.10
C SER A 288 10.12 -18.86 10.00
N ALA A 289 9.50 -20.03 9.84
CA ALA A 289 8.43 -20.54 10.71
C ALA A 289 8.99 -21.39 11.86
N ARG A 290 10.28 -21.74 11.82
CA ARG A 290 10.84 -22.73 12.75
C ARG A 290 10.93 -22.12 14.15
N ILE A 291 10.40 -22.86 15.11
CA ILE A 291 10.53 -22.50 16.53
C ILE A 291 11.99 -22.75 16.92
N PRO A 292 12.70 -21.73 17.43
CA PRO A 292 14.04 -21.92 17.98
C PRO A 292 13.98 -22.99 19.07
N ASN A 293 14.89 -23.96 19.01
CA ASN A 293 14.99 -24.95 20.08
C ASN A 293 15.26 -24.20 21.40
N PRO A 294 14.48 -24.43 22.47
CA PRO A 294 14.67 -23.71 23.73
C PRO A 294 16.00 -24.04 24.42
N ASN A 295 16.69 -25.08 23.96
CA ASN A 295 18.02 -25.48 24.40
C ASN A 295 19.15 -24.90 23.51
N GLU A 296 18.82 -24.29 22.38
CA GLU A 296 19.79 -23.59 21.52
C GLU A 296 19.97 -22.15 22.00
N ASP A 297 21.13 -21.59 21.69
CA ASP A 297 21.42 -20.17 21.95
C ASP A 297 20.44 -19.29 21.15
N PRO A 298 19.77 -18.31 21.77
CA PRO A 298 18.86 -17.38 21.07
C PRO A 298 19.49 -16.68 19.86
N THR A 299 20.81 -16.49 19.85
CA THR A 299 21.53 -15.92 18.69
C THR A 299 21.45 -16.81 17.45
N LEU A 300 21.21 -18.12 17.60
CA LEU A 300 21.09 -19.07 16.50
C LEU A 300 19.68 -19.15 15.89
N ALA A 301 18.70 -18.40 16.42
CA ALA A 301 17.33 -18.40 15.92
C ALA A 301 17.25 -18.06 14.42
N ASP A 302 18.06 -17.10 13.97
CA ASP A 302 18.02 -16.56 12.61
C ASP A 302 19.03 -17.20 11.65
N LYS A 303 19.69 -18.30 12.07
CA LYS A 303 20.81 -18.90 11.32
C LYS A 303 20.48 -19.19 9.86
N GLU A 304 19.27 -19.69 9.59
CA GLU A 304 18.87 -20.07 8.24
C GLU A 304 18.52 -18.86 7.37
N ALA A 305 17.86 -17.86 7.96
CA ALA A 305 17.51 -16.63 7.28
C ALA A 305 18.78 -15.88 6.85
N ILE A 306 19.76 -15.74 7.75
CA ILE A 306 21.06 -15.13 7.47
C ILE A 306 21.83 -15.94 6.42
N LEU A 307 21.93 -17.26 6.58
CA LEU A 307 22.63 -18.12 5.61
C LEU A 307 21.99 -18.04 4.22
N ALA A 308 20.66 -17.96 4.12
CA ALA A 308 19.97 -17.79 2.85
C ALA A 308 20.32 -16.46 2.19
N SER A 309 20.25 -15.37 2.94
CA SER A 309 20.53 -14.02 2.45
C SER A 309 21.99 -13.90 2.00
N LEU A 310 22.96 -14.40 2.78
CA LEU A 310 24.37 -14.45 2.39
C LEU A 310 24.60 -15.36 1.17
N ASN A 311 23.90 -16.49 1.09
CA ASN A 311 24.00 -17.40 -0.04
C ASN A 311 23.52 -16.73 -1.33
N ILE A 312 22.39 -16.01 -1.30
CA ILE A 312 21.86 -15.25 -2.45
C ILE A 312 22.84 -14.15 -2.84
N LYS A 313 23.36 -13.37 -1.87
CA LYS A 313 24.35 -12.31 -2.13
C LYS A 313 25.61 -12.83 -2.81
N ALA A 314 26.04 -14.06 -2.47
CA ALA A 314 27.20 -14.74 -3.04
C ALA A 314 26.94 -15.46 -4.38
N MET A 315 25.75 -15.34 -4.97
CA MET A 315 25.46 -15.89 -6.30
C MET A 315 25.97 -14.96 -7.41
N GLU A 316 26.42 -15.55 -8.51
CA GLU A 316 26.77 -14.84 -9.75
C GLU A 316 25.91 -15.35 -10.89
N PHE A 317 25.43 -14.44 -11.73
CA PHE A 317 24.55 -14.74 -12.85
C PHE A 317 25.26 -14.43 -14.17
N GLU A 318 25.25 -15.39 -15.08
CA GLU A 318 25.85 -15.20 -16.39
C GLU A 318 24.93 -14.36 -17.27
N ASP A 319 25.52 -13.34 -17.90
CA ASP A 319 24.84 -12.46 -18.83
C ASP A 319 24.73 -13.20 -20.17
N THR A 320 23.71 -14.05 -20.31
CA THR A 320 23.48 -14.89 -21.50
C THR A 320 23.26 -14.08 -22.80
N LEU A 321 23.12 -12.75 -22.70
CA LEU A 321 23.13 -11.83 -23.85
C LEU A 321 24.53 -11.47 -24.39
N SER A 322 25.60 -11.75 -23.65
CA SER A 322 26.98 -11.49 -24.11
C SER A 322 27.45 -12.44 -25.22
N GLY A 323 26.74 -13.56 -25.43
CA GLY A 323 27.03 -14.57 -26.44
C GLY A 323 26.46 -14.26 -27.83
N ILE A 324 25.57 -13.27 -27.94
CA ILE A 324 25.06 -12.77 -29.23
C ILE A 324 25.75 -11.44 -29.46
N GLY A 325 26.80 -11.43 -30.29
CA GLY A 325 27.74 -10.31 -30.52
C GLY A 325 27.13 -8.99 -30.97
N VAL A 326 26.35 -8.34 -30.11
CA VAL A 326 25.87 -6.97 -30.24
C VAL A 326 26.72 -6.11 -29.31
N PRO A 327 27.53 -5.18 -29.83
CA PRO A 327 28.41 -4.38 -28.99
C PRO A 327 27.61 -3.49 -28.05
N VAL A 328 27.70 -3.78 -26.74
CA VAL A 328 27.22 -2.89 -25.68
C VAL A 328 28.22 -1.72 -25.59
N HIS A 329 27.82 -0.56 -26.10
CA HIS A 329 28.58 0.67 -25.89
C HIS A 329 28.44 1.07 -24.42
N ARG A 330 29.43 0.73 -23.59
CA ARG A 330 29.61 1.32 -22.26
C ARG A 330 29.75 2.83 -22.45
N VAL A 331 28.76 3.61 -22.03
CA VAL A 331 28.91 5.07 -21.93
C VAL A 331 29.79 5.36 -20.71
N VAL A 332 31.10 5.29 -20.91
CA VAL A 332 32.07 5.90 -20.01
C VAL A 332 32.04 7.40 -20.29
N GLN A 333 31.53 8.21 -19.36
CA GLN A 333 31.66 9.66 -19.42
C GLN A 333 33.13 10.05 -19.26
N GLY A 334 33.82 10.22 -20.40
CA GLY A 334 35.13 10.84 -20.48
C GLY A 334 35.03 12.22 -21.15
N ILE A 335 35.45 13.25 -20.40
CA ILE A 335 35.99 14.57 -20.77
C ILE A 335 35.97 14.92 -22.29
N PRO A 336 35.33 16.02 -22.74
CA PRO A 336 35.42 16.43 -24.13
C PRO A 336 36.69 17.27 -24.40
N GLN A 337 37.64 16.69 -25.13
CA GLN A 337 38.66 17.44 -25.87
C GLN A 337 38.13 17.86 -27.25
N GLN A 338 38.36 19.12 -27.57
CA GLN A 338 38.02 19.77 -28.83
C GLN A 338 38.73 19.10 -30.03
N GLN A 339 38.01 18.84 -31.12
CA GLN A 339 38.53 19.10 -32.46
C GLN A 339 37.44 19.29 -33.52
N GLN A 340 37.66 20.32 -34.33
CA GLN A 340 36.85 20.79 -35.44
C GLN A 340 36.92 19.82 -36.63
N GLN A 341 35.79 19.59 -37.30
CA GLN A 341 35.73 19.73 -38.76
C GLN A 341 34.29 19.86 -39.30
N SER A 342 34.22 20.67 -40.34
CA SER A 342 33.11 21.25 -41.07
C SER A 342 32.35 20.29 -42.00
N GLY A 343 31.06 20.55 -42.26
CA GLY A 343 30.48 20.22 -43.57
C GLY A 343 28.98 19.89 -43.62
N THR A 344 28.19 20.88 -44.02
CA THR A 344 26.93 20.80 -44.81
C THR A 344 25.64 20.20 -44.23
N ARG A 345 24.61 21.06 -44.24
CA ARG A 345 23.18 20.84 -43.99
C ARG A 345 22.55 19.86 -44.99
N SER A 346 21.70 18.96 -44.50
CA SER A 346 20.43 18.59 -45.15
C SER A 346 19.46 18.02 -44.12
N GLY A 347 18.20 18.45 -44.22
CA GLY A 347 17.14 18.22 -43.24
C GLY A 347 16.74 16.75 -43.12
N GLY A 348 16.64 16.28 -41.87
CA GLY A 348 16.08 14.98 -41.53
C GLY A 348 14.79 15.17 -40.73
N GLY A 349 13.70 14.62 -41.25
CA GLY A 349 12.46 14.45 -40.50
C GLY A 349 12.72 13.63 -39.24
N ARG A 350 12.23 14.13 -38.10
CA ARG A 350 12.24 13.40 -36.84
C ARG A 350 11.19 12.29 -36.91
N GLN A 351 11.60 11.10 -37.32
CA GLN A 351 10.85 9.88 -37.02
C GLN A 351 10.98 9.60 -35.52
N GLN A 352 9.83 9.65 -34.87
CA GLN A 352 9.60 9.29 -33.48
C GLN A 352 9.81 7.77 -33.35
N GLN A 353 11.01 7.35 -32.96
CA GLN A 353 11.26 5.95 -32.62
C GLN A 353 10.61 5.66 -31.26
N GLN A 354 9.53 4.88 -31.33
CA GLN A 354 8.88 4.27 -30.18
C GLN A 354 9.88 3.34 -29.50
N PHE A 355 10.34 3.73 -28.31
CA PHE A 355 11.09 2.84 -27.43
C PHE A 355 10.13 1.79 -26.88
N TRP A 356 10.17 0.59 -27.45
CA TRP A 356 9.76 -0.61 -26.72
C TRP A 356 10.66 -0.71 -25.50
N GLN A 357 10.09 -0.54 -24.31
CA GLN A 357 10.77 -0.72 -23.03
C GLN A 357 11.40 -2.12 -23.03
N ARG A 358 12.74 -2.17 -23.10
CA ARG A 358 13.47 -3.42 -22.93
C ARG A 358 13.20 -3.96 -21.52
N PRO A 359 13.07 -5.29 -21.33
CA PRO A 359 13.03 -5.86 -20.00
C PRO A 359 14.24 -5.38 -19.20
N PRO A 360 14.11 -5.08 -17.90
CA PRO A 360 15.25 -4.79 -17.06
C PRO A 360 16.25 -5.95 -17.21
N LEU A 361 17.50 -5.62 -17.55
CA LEU A 361 18.59 -6.59 -17.49
C LEU A 361 18.59 -7.13 -16.05
N GLY A 362 18.50 -8.46 -15.93
CA GLY A 362 18.55 -9.12 -14.64
C GLY A 362 19.80 -8.73 -13.88
N VAL A 363 19.74 -8.89 -12.57
CA VAL A 363 20.90 -8.63 -11.73
C VAL A 363 22.02 -9.62 -12.06
N LEU A 364 23.23 -9.11 -12.30
CA LEU A 364 24.41 -9.93 -12.62
C LEU A 364 25.10 -10.49 -11.37
N ILE A 365 25.05 -9.74 -10.27
CA ILE A 365 25.71 -10.07 -9.01
C ILE A 365 24.67 -10.15 -7.91
N GLY A 366 24.65 -11.25 -7.16
CA GLY A 366 23.67 -11.55 -6.11
C GLY A 366 23.51 -10.45 -5.06
N THR A 367 24.54 -9.66 -4.79
CA THR A 367 24.48 -8.50 -3.87
C THR A 367 23.44 -7.45 -4.25
N ASN A 368 23.07 -7.36 -5.53
CA ASN A 368 22.10 -6.42 -6.05
C ASN A 368 20.68 -7.02 -6.16
N VAL A 369 20.46 -8.27 -5.73
CA VAL A 369 19.13 -8.87 -5.66
C VAL A 369 18.35 -8.19 -4.52
N PRO A 370 17.20 -7.55 -4.80
CA PRO A 370 16.39 -6.94 -3.76
C PRO A 370 15.85 -8.03 -2.83
N MET A 371 16.16 -7.94 -1.55
CA MET A 371 15.71 -8.90 -0.56
C MET A 371 15.34 -8.25 0.76
N ILE A 372 14.39 -8.86 1.47
CA ILE A 372 14.02 -8.52 2.84
C ILE A 372 14.05 -9.79 3.69
N THR A 373 14.74 -9.72 4.82
CA THR A 373 14.94 -10.83 5.75
C THR A 373 14.23 -10.54 7.05
N GLU A 374 13.32 -11.42 7.46
CA GLU A 374 12.74 -11.39 8.80
C GLU A 374 13.77 -11.85 9.84
N LEU A 375 13.91 -11.10 10.93
CA LEU A 375 14.79 -11.42 12.05
C LEU A 375 13.99 -11.49 13.35
N VAL A 376 14.29 -12.48 14.18
CA VAL A 376 13.76 -12.63 15.53
C VAL A 376 14.63 -11.84 16.52
N ASN A 377 15.95 -11.87 16.36
CA ASN A 377 16.88 -11.18 17.24
C ASN A 377 17.51 -9.94 16.56
N ASP A 378 17.32 -8.77 17.15
CA ASP A 378 17.81 -7.50 16.64
C ASP A 378 19.34 -7.48 16.45
N SER A 379 20.10 -8.12 17.36
CA SER A 379 21.57 -8.13 17.30
C SER A 379 22.12 -8.90 16.09
N ASN A 380 21.30 -9.74 15.46
CA ASN A 380 21.70 -10.53 14.30
C ASN A 380 21.70 -9.73 13.00
N VAL A 381 21.17 -8.51 13.00
CA VAL A 381 21.10 -7.64 11.82
C VAL A 381 22.48 -7.35 11.21
N GLN A 382 23.51 -7.24 12.04
CA GLN A 382 24.91 -6.99 11.64
C GLN A 382 25.45 -8.07 10.69
N PHE A 383 24.92 -9.30 10.75
CA PHE A 383 25.41 -10.40 9.91
C PHE A 383 24.90 -10.35 8.45
N LEU A 384 23.99 -9.41 8.13
CA LEU A 384 23.42 -9.32 6.79
C LEU A 384 24.34 -8.59 5.81
N ASP A 385 24.99 -7.51 6.23
CA ASP A 385 25.87 -6.68 5.39
C ASP A 385 27.30 -6.72 5.96
N GLN A 386 28.26 -7.20 5.16
CA GLN A 386 29.65 -7.36 5.60
C GLN A 386 30.49 -6.08 5.44
N ASP A 387 29.91 -5.06 4.81
CA ASP A 387 30.51 -3.76 4.49
C ASP A 387 30.07 -2.65 5.47
N ASP A 388 29.27 -2.99 6.49
CA ASP A 388 28.86 -2.06 7.56
C ASP A 388 29.93 -1.97 8.66
N ASP A 389 30.03 -0.82 9.32
CA ASP A 389 30.90 -0.63 10.48
C ASP A 389 30.16 -1.20 11.72
N ASP A 390 30.29 -2.51 11.93
CA ASP A 390 29.57 -3.26 12.97
C ASP A 390 29.93 -2.79 14.40
N ASP A 391 29.08 -1.96 15.01
CA ASP A 391 29.08 -1.67 16.45
C ASP A 391 27.87 -2.36 17.11
N PRO A 392 28.09 -3.36 17.99
CA PRO A 392 27.01 -4.12 18.64
C PRO A 392 26.12 -3.26 19.56
N ASP A 393 26.59 -2.08 19.96
CA ASP A 393 25.81 -1.13 20.78
C ASP A 393 24.88 -0.25 19.93
N THR A 394 24.91 -0.38 18.59
CA THR A 394 24.05 0.39 17.68
C THR A 394 22.62 -0.13 17.73
N GLU A 395 21.66 0.76 17.97
CA GLU A 395 20.24 0.43 17.94
C GLU A 395 19.80 0.00 16.53
N LEU A 396 18.88 -0.98 16.44
CA LEU A 396 18.45 -1.59 15.17
C LEU A 396 18.13 -0.57 14.07
N TYR A 397 17.43 0.52 14.40
CA TYR A 397 16.98 1.50 13.41
C TYR A 397 18.08 2.39 12.83
N LEU A 398 19.27 2.38 13.43
CA LEU A 398 20.47 3.08 12.96
C LEU A 398 21.38 2.18 12.11
N THR A 399 21.12 0.87 12.09
CA THR A 399 21.92 -0.08 11.30
C THR A 399 21.65 0.05 9.80
N GLN A 400 22.65 -0.21 8.98
CA GLN A 400 22.53 -0.07 7.53
C GLN A 400 21.46 -1.01 6.92
N PRO A 401 21.38 -2.31 7.29
CA PRO A 401 20.38 -3.21 6.70
C PRO A 401 18.94 -2.78 6.99
N PHE A 402 18.69 -2.23 8.19
CA PHE A 402 17.37 -1.71 8.53
C PHE A 402 17.05 -0.43 7.75
N ALA A 403 17.98 0.54 7.71
CA ALA A 403 17.79 1.80 7.00
C ALA A 403 17.61 1.61 5.47
N CYS A 404 18.20 0.55 4.91
CA CYS A 404 18.03 0.14 3.52
C CYS A 404 16.75 -0.67 3.26
N GLY A 405 16.06 -1.13 4.31
CA GLY A 405 14.87 -1.97 4.19
C GLY A 405 15.16 -3.42 3.75
N THR A 406 16.37 -3.92 4.00
CA THR A 406 16.75 -5.32 3.73
C THR A 406 16.56 -6.24 4.94
N ALA A 407 16.37 -5.67 6.13
CA ALA A 407 16.07 -6.37 7.37
C ALA A 407 14.76 -5.87 7.98
N PHE A 408 13.97 -6.78 8.53
CA PHE A 408 12.78 -6.46 9.31
C PHE A 408 12.74 -7.31 10.58
N ALA A 409 12.85 -6.67 11.73
CA ALA A 409 12.75 -7.35 13.02
C ALA A 409 11.35 -7.18 13.63
N ILE A 410 10.88 -8.19 14.36
CA ILE A 410 9.54 -8.18 14.98
C ILE A 410 9.45 -7.12 16.10
N SER A 411 10.56 -6.85 16.80
CA SER A 411 10.67 -5.89 17.92
C SER A 411 10.16 -4.48 17.58
N VAL A 412 10.27 -4.04 16.32
CA VAL A 412 9.80 -2.71 15.90
C VAL A 412 8.29 -2.52 16.07
N LEU A 413 7.53 -3.62 16.07
CA LEU A 413 6.09 -3.62 16.23
C LEU A 413 5.66 -3.37 17.69
N ASP A 414 6.53 -3.51 18.69
CA ASP A 414 6.20 -3.21 20.09
C ASP A 414 5.84 -1.74 20.28
N SER A 415 6.47 -0.86 19.51
CA SER A 415 6.15 0.58 19.50
C SER A 415 4.71 0.87 19.04
N LEU A 416 4.10 -0.04 18.26
CA LEU A 416 2.74 0.07 17.76
C LEU A 416 1.71 -0.03 18.89
N MET A 417 2.01 -0.79 19.95
CA MET A 417 1.14 -0.88 21.13
C MET A 417 1.00 0.48 21.83
N SER A 418 2.12 1.19 22.01
CA SER A 418 2.10 2.53 22.60
C SER A 418 1.39 3.54 21.70
N THR A 419 1.60 3.45 20.38
CA THR A 419 0.95 4.32 19.39
C THR A 419 -0.56 4.13 19.40
N THR A 420 -1.03 2.88 19.48
CA THR A 420 -2.46 2.54 19.50
C THR A 420 -3.12 3.06 20.78
N TYR A 421 -2.45 3.01 21.92
CA TYR A 421 -2.97 3.53 23.19
C TYR A 421 -3.20 5.05 23.17
N PHE A 422 -2.29 5.82 22.55
CA PHE A 422 -2.43 7.28 22.46
C PHE A 422 -3.34 7.73 21.31
N ASN A 423 -3.46 6.90 20.27
CA ASN A 423 -4.21 7.23 19.07
C ASN A 423 -4.83 5.97 18.46
N ASP A 424 -6.06 5.66 18.89
CA ASP A 424 -6.84 4.52 18.42
C ASP A 424 -6.97 4.48 16.88
N SER A 425 -7.00 5.65 16.23
CA SER A 425 -7.17 5.76 14.77
C SER A 425 -5.87 5.51 13.99
N ALA A 426 -4.69 5.57 14.63
CA ALA A 426 -3.42 5.33 13.96
C ALA A 426 -3.28 3.88 13.51
N LEU A 427 -3.71 2.93 14.35
CA LEU A 427 -3.68 1.51 13.99
C LEU A 427 -4.60 1.22 12.81
N THR A 428 -5.81 1.80 12.80
CA THR A 428 -6.76 1.68 11.69
C THR A 428 -6.19 2.22 10.38
N LEU A 429 -5.47 3.34 10.42
CA LEU A 429 -4.77 3.90 9.26
C LEU A 429 -3.66 2.99 8.76
N ILE A 430 -2.76 2.53 9.65
CA ILE A 430 -1.66 1.61 9.29
C ILE A 430 -2.22 0.32 8.70
N ARG A 431 -3.26 -0.24 9.34
CA ARG A 431 -3.94 -1.43 8.87
C ARG A 431 -4.52 -1.23 7.46
N THR A 432 -5.21 -0.12 7.22
CA THR A 432 -5.79 0.18 5.90
C THR A 432 -4.71 0.32 4.83
N LEU A 433 -3.60 0.96 5.16
CA LEU A 433 -2.47 1.19 4.27
C LEU A 433 -1.70 -0.10 3.94
N VAL A 434 -1.44 -0.95 4.94
CA VAL A 434 -0.60 -2.16 4.82
C VAL A 434 -1.40 -3.34 4.29
N THR A 435 -2.61 -3.57 4.79
CA THR A 435 -3.39 -4.77 4.42
C THR A 435 -4.08 -4.65 3.07
N GLY A 436 -3.99 -3.49 2.41
CA GLY A 436 -4.72 -3.22 1.19
C GLY A 436 -6.23 -3.11 1.41
N GLY A 437 -6.64 -2.62 2.59
CA GLY A 437 -8.04 -2.35 2.93
C GLY A 437 -8.81 -3.55 3.50
N ALA A 438 -8.23 -4.31 4.43
CA ALA A 438 -9.00 -5.31 5.18
C ALA A 438 -10.09 -4.62 6.02
N THR A 439 -11.32 -4.59 5.51
CA THR A 439 -12.48 -4.01 6.20
C THR A 439 -12.93 -4.90 7.36
N PRO A 440 -13.58 -4.33 8.40
CA PRO A 440 -14.19 -5.12 9.47
C PRO A 440 -15.20 -6.16 8.95
N GLU A 441 -15.88 -5.85 7.84
CA GLU A 441 -16.78 -6.79 7.14
C GLU A 441 -16.03 -8.03 6.65
N LEU A 442 -14.88 -7.86 5.99
CA LEU A 442 -14.07 -8.98 5.54
C LEU A 442 -13.55 -9.81 6.72
N GLU A 443 -13.15 -9.16 7.82
CA GLU A 443 -12.74 -9.87 9.03
C GLU A 443 -13.85 -10.75 9.60
N LEU A 444 -15.09 -10.23 9.63
CA LEU A 444 -16.23 -10.98 10.12
C LEU A 444 -16.47 -12.24 9.28
N ILE A 445 -16.43 -12.11 7.94
CA ILE A 445 -16.55 -13.25 7.02
C ILE A 445 -15.44 -14.29 7.29
N LEU A 446 -14.21 -13.84 7.48
CA LEU A 446 -13.09 -14.72 7.79
C LEU A 446 -13.25 -15.39 9.17
N ALA A 447 -13.79 -14.68 10.16
CA ALA A 447 -14.05 -15.18 11.50
C ALA A 447 -15.17 -16.23 11.54
N GLU A 448 -16.17 -16.12 10.65
CA GLU A 448 -17.20 -17.15 10.44
C GLU A 448 -16.66 -18.44 9.79
N GLY A 449 -15.37 -18.47 9.40
CA GLY A 449 -14.73 -19.63 8.77
C GLY A 449 -15.10 -19.81 7.29
N ALA A 450 -15.74 -18.81 6.69
CA ALA A 450 -16.16 -18.82 5.30
C ALA A 450 -15.01 -18.81 4.28
N GLY A 451 -13.82 -18.39 4.71
CA GLY A 451 -12.70 -18.10 3.82
C GLY A 451 -12.98 -16.88 2.93
N LEU A 452 -12.17 -16.69 1.88
CA LEU A 452 -12.38 -15.64 0.90
C LEU A 452 -13.43 -16.11 -0.11
N ARG A 453 -14.66 -15.61 0.02
CA ARG A 453 -15.76 -15.90 -0.91
C ARG A 453 -15.68 -14.97 -2.11
N GLY A 454 -15.88 -15.50 -3.31
CA GLY A 454 -15.99 -14.66 -4.50
C GLY A 454 -17.32 -13.89 -4.50
N GLY A 455 -17.34 -12.75 -5.19
CA GLY A 455 -18.51 -11.91 -5.41
C GLY A 455 -18.73 -11.58 -6.88
N TYR A 456 -19.97 -11.23 -7.22
CA TYR A 456 -20.27 -10.60 -8.51
C TYR A 456 -19.88 -9.12 -8.47
N SER A 457 -19.30 -8.62 -9.57
CA SER A 457 -18.89 -7.23 -9.68
C SER A 457 -20.11 -6.32 -9.87
N THR A 458 -20.58 -5.70 -8.79
CA THR A 458 -21.56 -4.62 -8.81
C THR A 458 -20.87 -3.25 -8.88
N PRO A 459 -21.55 -2.19 -9.35
CA PRO A 459 -20.99 -0.83 -9.35
C PRO A 459 -20.43 -0.40 -7.99
N ASP A 460 -21.10 -0.76 -6.90
CA ASP A 460 -20.69 -0.43 -5.53
C ASP A 460 -19.40 -1.18 -5.14
N THR A 461 -19.33 -2.49 -5.42
CA THR A 461 -18.09 -3.27 -5.15
C THR A 461 -16.91 -2.82 -6.00
N LEU A 462 -17.15 -2.33 -7.22
CA LEU A 462 -16.10 -1.79 -8.07
C LEU A 462 -15.63 -0.41 -7.62
N ALA A 463 -16.49 0.38 -6.97
CA ALA A 463 -16.12 1.66 -6.38
C ALA A 463 -15.13 1.49 -5.20
N ASN A 464 -15.20 0.38 -4.47
CA ASN A 464 -14.27 0.04 -3.38
C ASN A 464 -12.80 -0.16 -3.86
N ARG A 465 -12.58 -0.25 -5.17
CA ARG A 465 -11.25 -0.35 -5.78
C ARG A 465 -10.53 1.00 -5.88
N ASP A 466 -11.27 2.10 -5.79
CA ASP A 466 -10.74 3.48 -5.88
C ASP A 466 -10.01 3.89 -4.60
N ARG A 467 -8.95 3.15 -4.28
CA ARG A 467 -8.11 3.37 -3.11
C ARG A 467 -6.70 3.64 -3.57
N CYS A 468 -6.00 4.49 -2.82
CA CYS A 468 -4.62 4.76 -3.12
C CYS A 468 -3.76 3.49 -3.02
N ARG A 469 -2.73 3.41 -3.84
CA ARG A 469 -1.69 2.38 -3.77
C ARG A 469 -0.35 3.03 -3.49
N ILE A 470 0.52 2.32 -2.80
CA ILE A 470 1.91 2.74 -2.62
C ILE A 470 2.67 2.35 -3.88
N ALA A 471 3.36 3.31 -4.48
CA ALA A 471 4.24 3.10 -5.61
C ALA A 471 5.59 3.77 -5.36
N GLN A 472 6.60 3.29 -6.08
CA GLN A 472 7.91 3.92 -6.13
C GLN A 472 8.13 4.47 -7.55
N ILE A 473 8.49 5.74 -7.64
CA ILE A 473 8.75 6.43 -8.91
C ILE A 473 10.23 6.79 -8.99
N THR A 474 10.90 6.37 -10.06
CA THR A 474 12.30 6.69 -10.33
C THR A 474 12.41 8.05 -11.01
N LEU A 475 13.26 8.96 -10.51
CA LEU A 475 13.42 10.28 -11.12
C LEU A 475 14.26 10.28 -12.41
N SER A 476 15.00 9.20 -12.69
CA SER A 476 15.75 9.04 -13.94
C SER A 476 14.87 9.10 -15.19
N ASP A 477 13.62 8.67 -15.05
CA ASP A 477 12.67 8.55 -16.15
C ASP A 477 11.98 9.89 -16.46
N GLN A 478 12.36 10.95 -15.73
CA GLN A 478 11.78 12.30 -15.82
C GLN A 478 10.24 12.29 -15.80
N PRO A 479 9.62 11.72 -14.76
CA PRO A 479 8.15 11.58 -14.67
C PRO A 479 7.44 12.93 -14.52
N TYR A 480 8.12 13.94 -13.99
CA TYR A 480 7.56 15.26 -13.70
C TYR A 480 8.19 16.33 -14.60
N GLU A 481 7.35 17.05 -15.34
CA GLU A 481 7.79 18.16 -16.18
C GLU A 481 8.41 19.29 -15.34
N GLY A 482 9.61 19.72 -15.71
CA GLY A 482 10.31 20.84 -15.07
C GLY A 482 11.15 20.46 -13.84
N ILE A 483 11.10 19.21 -13.39
CA ILE A 483 12.01 18.71 -12.36
C ILE A 483 13.33 18.30 -13.04
N THR A 484 14.41 18.96 -12.65
CA THR A 484 15.75 18.73 -13.19
C THR A 484 16.75 18.59 -12.05
N THR A 485 18.01 18.29 -12.38
CA THR A 485 19.09 18.17 -11.40
C THR A 485 19.21 19.45 -10.56
N GLY A 486 18.95 19.34 -9.26
CA GLY A 486 19.00 20.47 -8.32
C GLY A 486 17.65 21.10 -7.96
N SER A 487 16.54 20.62 -8.53
CA SER A 487 15.20 20.95 -8.03
C SER A 487 15.02 20.50 -6.57
N THR A 488 14.11 21.17 -5.88
CA THR A 488 13.82 20.88 -4.47
C THR A 488 12.68 19.87 -4.32
N TYR A 489 12.65 19.15 -3.19
CA TYR A 489 11.59 18.20 -2.88
C TYR A 489 10.21 18.88 -2.84
N GLY A 490 10.12 20.12 -2.33
CA GLY A 490 8.87 20.87 -2.26
C GLY A 490 8.29 21.26 -3.62
N GLU A 491 9.14 21.62 -4.60
CA GLU A 491 8.71 21.88 -5.98
C GLU A 491 8.15 20.61 -6.61
N MET A 492 8.85 19.48 -6.47
CA MET A 492 8.39 18.18 -6.95
C MET A 492 7.07 17.76 -6.27
N PHE A 493 6.98 17.88 -4.94
CA PHE A 493 5.78 17.57 -4.17
C PHE A 493 4.56 18.33 -4.71
N SER A 494 4.72 19.63 -4.96
CA SER A 494 3.64 20.49 -5.46
C SER A 494 3.21 20.09 -6.87
N ILE A 495 4.16 19.76 -7.76
CA ILE A 495 3.87 19.31 -9.14
C ILE A 495 3.21 17.93 -9.14
N ALA A 496 3.75 16.96 -8.40
CA ALA A 496 3.22 15.60 -8.29
C ALA A 496 1.77 15.62 -7.77
N LEU A 497 1.50 16.40 -6.72
CA LEU A 497 0.18 16.47 -6.13
C LEU A 497 -0.83 17.19 -7.03
N LYS A 498 -0.46 18.32 -7.64
CA LYS A 498 -1.38 19.11 -8.50
C LYS A 498 -1.66 18.44 -9.84
N LYS A 499 -0.63 18.01 -10.56
CA LYS A 499 -0.76 17.48 -11.92
C LYS A 499 -1.13 16.00 -11.94
N HIS A 500 -0.58 15.21 -11.01
CA HIS A 500 -0.71 13.74 -11.02
C HIS A 500 -1.58 13.20 -9.88
N GLY A 501 -1.90 14.00 -8.86
CA GLY A 501 -2.63 13.51 -7.68
C GLY A 501 -1.81 12.54 -6.82
N GLN A 502 -0.49 12.54 -7.00
CA GLN A 502 0.43 11.65 -6.29
C GLN A 502 0.95 12.36 -5.04
N LEU A 503 0.75 11.76 -3.87
CA LEU A 503 1.23 12.30 -2.60
C LEU A 503 2.59 11.69 -2.27
N CYS A 504 3.66 12.48 -2.35
CA CYS A 504 5.02 12.02 -2.03
C CYS A 504 5.24 11.95 -0.52
N ILE A 505 5.63 10.79 0.00
CA ILE A 505 5.82 10.54 1.45
C ILE A 505 7.29 10.48 1.87
N GLY A 506 8.20 10.26 0.92
CA GLY A 506 9.62 10.14 1.21
C GLY A 506 10.46 9.82 -0.02
N LEU A 507 11.76 9.73 0.19
CA LEU A 507 12.76 9.36 -0.82
C LEU A 507 13.40 8.02 -0.46
N TYR A 508 13.93 7.37 -1.49
CA TYR A 508 14.76 6.18 -1.40
C TYR A 508 16.04 6.44 -2.17
N ARG A 509 17.01 7.02 -1.45
CA ARG A 509 18.22 7.64 -2.00
C ARG A 509 19.34 6.62 -2.06
N LEU A 510 20.12 6.67 -3.13
CA LEU A 510 21.32 5.84 -3.27
C LEU A 510 22.34 6.20 -2.19
N HIS A 511 22.96 5.19 -1.58
CA HIS A 511 23.98 5.40 -0.56
C HIS A 511 25.29 5.88 -1.21
N ASP A 512 25.70 7.12 -0.97
CA ASP A 512 26.83 7.76 -1.68
C ASP A 512 28.21 7.11 -1.40
N GLN A 513 28.34 6.36 -0.30
CA GLN A 513 29.56 5.61 0.05
C GLN A 513 29.50 4.14 -0.40
N ALA A 514 28.43 3.72 -1.07
CA ALA A 514 28.36 2.39 -1.64
C ALA A 514 29.49 2.21 -2.67
N SER A 515 30.11 1.02 -2.68
CA SER A 515 31.07 0.65 -3.73
C SER A 515 30.45 0.87 -5.11
N LEU A 516 31.25 1.12 -6.16
CA LEU A 516 30.77 1.39 -7.52
C LEU A 516 29.79 0.33 -8.07
N ASP A 517 29.81 -0.87 -7.51
CA ASP A 517 28.96 -2.01 -7.88
C ASP A 517 27.73 -2.21 -6.97
N SER A 518 27.57 -1.39 -5.92
CA SER A 518 26.52 -1.51 -4.91
C SER A 518 25.38 -0.53 -5.16
N ASN A 519 24.16 -1.05 -5.33
CA ASN A 519 22.95 -0.27 -5.54
C ASN A 519 22.12 -0.07 -4.26
N LYS A 520 22.77 -0.13 -3.08
CA LYS A 520 22.10 0.05 -1.79
C LYS A 520 21.52 1.45 -1.68
N ARG A 521 20.28 1.53 -1.21
CA ARG A 521 19.52 2.77 -1.07
C ARG A 521 18.94 2.82 0.34
N TYR A 522 18.83 4.01 0.92
CA TYR A 522 18.26 4.22 2.25
C TYR A 522 17.02 5.10 2.18
N VAL A 523 16.13 4.93 3.17
CA VAL A 523 14.84 5.63 3.24
C VAL A 523 14.99 7.00 3.93
N ILE A 524 14.44 8.05 3.32
CA ILE A 524 14.27 9.37 3.92
C ILE A 524 12.78 9.66 4.01
N THR A 525 12.21 9.60 5.21
CA THR A 525 10.78 9.88 5.44
C THR A 525 10.54 11.38 5.61
N ASN A 526 9.47 11.91 4.99
CA ASN A 526 9.08 13.32 5.08
C ASN A 526 10.25 14.33 5.00
N PRO A 527 11.02 14.34 3.89
CA PRO A 527 12.14 15.25 3.74
C PRO A 527 11.67 16.72 3.75
N PRO A 528 12.51 17.66 4.22
CA PRO A 528 12.22 19.09 4.16
C PRO A 528 11.99 19.58 2.73
N ALA A 529 11.18 20.63 2.57
CA ALA A 529 10.81 21.17 1.26
C ALA A 529 12.04 21.66 0.46
N GLU A 530 13.05 22.16 1.16
CA GLU A 530 14.31 22.67 0.62
C GLU A 530 15.33 21.60 0.24
N LEU A 531 15.08 20.32 0.58
CA LEU A 531 16.01 19.23 0.28
C LEU A 531 16.19 19.13 -1.24
N ARG A 532 17.45 19.12 -1.69
CA ARG A 532 17.78 18.95 -3.11
C ARG A 532 17.65 17.49 -3.53
N LEU A 533 17.01 17.28 -4.68
CA LEU A 533 16.83 15.98 -5.29
C LEU A 533 18.05 15.58 -6.13
N LEU A 534 18.32 14.28 -6.15
CA LEU A 534 19.25 13.64 -7.07
C LEU A 534 18.44 12.93 -8.16
N ILE A 535 18.93 12.90 -9.40
CA ILE A 535 18.27 12.20 -10.51
C ILE A 535 18.18 10.68 -10.26
N SER A 536 19.10 10.13 -9.47
CA SER A 536 19.09 8.74 -9.06
C SER A 536 18.07 8.43 -7.96
N ASP A 537 17.44 9.43 -7.33
CA ASP A 537 16.49 9.21 -6.24
C ASP A 537 15.24 8.48 -6.74
N ASN A 538 14.74 7.59 -5.90
CA ASN A 538 13.41 7.02 -6.05
C ASN A 538 12.48 7.70 -5.04
N VAL A 539 11.22 7.93 -5.40
CA VAL A 539 10.25 8.64 -4.56
C VAL A 539 9.13 7.69 -4.16
N TYR A 540 8.85 7.60 -2.86
CA TYR A 540 7.66 6.90 -2.37
C TYR A 540 6.44 7.80 -2.55
N VAL A 541 5.44 7.30 -3.27
CA VAL A 541 4.21 8.05 -3.54
C VAL A 541 2.97 7.22 -3.21
N LEU A 542 1.92 7.90 -2.77
CA LEU A 542 0.56 7.37 -2.77
C LEU A 542 -0.10 7.79 -4.09
N GLU A 543 -0.27 6.83 -4.98
CA GLU A 543 -0.92 7.02 -6.28
C GLU A 543 -2.41 6.67 -6.17
N GLN A 544 -3.27 7.40 -6.89
CA GLN A 544 -4.69 7.07 -6.98
C GLN A 544 -4.90 5.90 -7.94
N PHE A 545 -6.03 5.21 -7.81
CA PHE A 545 -6.35 4.14 -8.74
C PHE A 545 -6.64 4.74 -10.13
N ASP A 546 -5.86 4.33 -11.13
CA ASP A 546 -6.17 4.68 -12.52
C ASP A 546 -7.23 3.70 -13.03
N PHE A 547 -8.39 4.21 -13.45
CA PHE A 547 -9.44 3.41 -14.05
C PHE A 547 -9.10 2.94 -15.47
N GLY A 548 -7.92 3.28 -15.99
CA GLY A 548 -7.49 2.90 -17.34
C GLY A 548 -8.25 3.67 -18.42
N TYR A 549 -8.81 4.84 -18.09
CA TYR A 549 -9.27 5.79 -19.11
C TYR A 549 -8.03 6.34 -19.81
N SER A 550 -7.62 5.61 -20.83
CA SER A 550 -6.94 6.07 -22.02
C SER A 550 -6.74 7.59 -22.01
N LYS A 551 -5.47 8.01 -21.93
CA LYS A 551 -4.99 9.27 -22.54
C LYS A 551 -5.28 9.23 -24.05
N PHE A 552 -6.55 9.32 -24.41
CA PHE A 552 -7.06 9.79 -25.69
C PHE A 552 -7.95 10.99 -25.37
N GLU A 553 -7.41 11.96 -24.64
CA GLU A 553 -7.89 13.33 -24.80
C GLU A 553 -7.42 13.80 -26.17
N THR A 554 -8.32 13.59 -27.14
CA THR A 554 -8.71 14.57 -28.15
C THR A 554 -7.72 15.73 -28.32
N PHE A 555 -6.80 15.58 -29.27
CA PHE A 555 -6.46 16.71 -30.12
C PHE A 555 -7.76 17.16 -30.77
N GLY A 556 -8.46 18.10 -30.13
CA GLY A 556 -9.49 18.90 -30.75
C GLY A 556 -8.83 19.69 -31.86
N SER A 557 -8.84 19.13 -33.07
CA SER A 557 -8.55 19.84 -34.29
C SER A 557 -9.55 20.98 -34.42
N GLU A 558 -9.02 22.19 -34.46
CA GLU A 558 -9.76 23.37 -34.85
C GLU A 558 -10.45 23.12 -36.20
N THR A 559 -11.69 23.55 -36.24
CA THR A 559 -12.59 23.59 -37.39
C THR A 559 -11.93 24.19 -38.63
N GLY A 560 -11.87 23.41 -39.71
CA GLY A 560 -11.59 23.88 -41.06
C GLY A 560 -12.24 22.92 -42.07
N GLY A 561 -13.34 23.34 -42.67
CA GLY A 561 -14.21 22.50 -43.50
C GLY A 561 -13.62 22.14 -44.87
N GLY A 562 -14.21 21.10 -45.49
CA GLY A 562 -14.07 20.83 -46.92
C GLY A 562 -14.13 19.36 -47.32
N GLY A 563 -15.35 18.87 -47.58
CA GLY A 563 -15.73 18.05 -48.75
C GLY A 563 -15.08 16.67 -49.02
N GLY A 564 -15.95 15.68 -49.22
CA GLY A 564 -15.73 14.60 -50.20
C GLY A 564 -15.61 13.21 -49.59
N GLY A 565 -16.57 12.34 -49.91
CA GLY A 565 -16.73 11.03 -49.29
C GLY A 565 -15.81 9.93 -49.80
N THR A 566 -15.81 8.80 -49.09
CA THR A 566 -16.18 7.47 -49.61
C THR A 566 -16.02 6.43 -48.49
N SER A 567 -17.00 5.54 -48.42
CA SER A 567 -17.13 4.42 -47.50
C SER A 567 -16.22 3.26 -47.88
N VAL A 568 -15.41 2.74 -46.95
CA VAL A 568 -14.97 1.32 -46.95
C VAL A 568 -14.76 0.89 -45.51
N GLY A 569 -15.46 -0.17 -45.10
CA GLY A 569 -15.27 -0.84 -43.81
C GLY A 569 -14.15 -1.88 -43.86
N SER A 570 -13.56 -2.17 -42.70
CA SER A 570 -12.79 -3.41 -42.49
C SER A 570 -12.56 -3.63 -40.99
N ASP A 571 -13.40 -4.52 -40.47
CA ASP A 571 -13.14 -5.57 -39.49
C ASP A 571 -11.67 -5.87 -39.07
N ARG A 572 -11.55 -6.20 -37.76
CA ARG A 572 -10.54 -7.08 -37.12
C ARG A 572 -9.11 -6.51 -37.00
N LEU A 573 -8.29 -6.81 -36.00
CA LEU A 573 -8.15 -8.02 -35.17
C LEU A 573 -7.32 -7.66 -33.91
N PHE A 574 -7.70 -8.21 -32.78
CA PHE A 574 -6.87 -8.32 -31.56
C PHE A 574 -5.67 -9.24 -31.80
N ALA A 575 -4.53 -8.90 -31.22
CA ALA A 575 -3.47 -9.82 -30.78
C ALA A 575 -2.77 -9.19 -29.58
#